data_AF-A0A355XXR7-F1
#
_entry.id   AF-A0A355XXR7-F1
#
_cell.length_a   1.000
_cell.length_b   1.000
_cell.length_c   1.000
_cell.angle_alpha   90.00
_cell.angle_beta   90.00
_cell.angle_gamma   90.00
#
_symmetry.space_group_name_H-M   'P 1'
#
loop_
_entity.id
_entity.type
_entity.pdbx_description
1 polymer ?
#
loop_
_entity_poly.entity_id
_entity_poly.type
_entity_poly.pdbx_seq_one_letter_code
_entity_poly.pdbx_strand_id
1 'polypeptide(L)'
;AIVAVSLTNGANGSYCQPVFTCQLDSLNGTTGEWDKCATRAVNKLTFEVGQTRDTTLVFTGLQENRYYRASMVKRVNAGLRSDMIFDTPDSIVYFVAKNPSLTITAQGRTATVTGDWSATRFTEQARDAAVTAYDMTAVAELASQPEAANPNALFFTTAPITGAKNIVAGGVCDSLEIHTAHEFATPTAFTASKAVLVLDSARAGQWGDVVMPFAAQLPYGMQGRVVTEVLRSRLTVTNVREVEAMAPLLYLTDHDALRTIEASNVTLSTDTTCARLDGLWRGSTLRTTLSRDAGLLTPTATVPAYMPTDKGTVLPPFATELDTLYRLGYRISNTSDVSVDRNYMALADTINLAYQVIAQYGEGARAYLADSLQKSEDIFTYYTYSGSQYPACRKAYENLGKTIRAFLADPVANAIHDVVVSDETRDDADAPVVYYSIDGQRLTQPQRGIVIVKKGRKTWKMTVR
;
A
#
# COMPACT_ATOMS: atom_id res chain seq x y z
N ALA A 1 20.72 25.71 -9.71
CA ALA A 1 20.93 25.13 -8.37
C ALA A 1 20.00 25.81 -7.36
N ILE A 2 19.55 25.07 -6.34
CA ILE A 2 18.76 25.59 -5.22
C ILE A 2 19.58 25.32 -3.95
N VAL A 3 19.81 26.35 -3.14
CA VAL A 3 20.49 26.24 -1.84
C VAL A 3 19.45 26.45 -0.75
N ALA A 4 19.14 25.42 0.02
CA ALA A 4 18.29 25.51 1.20
C ALA A 4 19.10 25.98 2.41
N VAL A 5 18.48 26.77 3.28
CA VAL A 5 19.08 27.28 4.52
C VAL A 5 18.04 27.28 5.62
N SER A 6 18.39 26.76 6.79
CA SER A 6 17.64 26.93 8.02
C SER A 6 18.34 27.98 8.89
N LEU A 7 17.58 28.91 9.46
CA LEU A 7 18.11 30.06 10.20
C LEU A 7 17.31 30.25 11.49
N THR A 8 18.00 30.47 12.60
CA THR A 8 17.40 30.62 13.94
C THR A 8 17.77 31.98 14.53
N ASN A 9 16.76 32.71 15.02
CA ASN A 9 16.99 33.86 15.88
C ASN A 9 17.24 33.37 17.32
N GLY A 10 18.42 33.64 17.86
CA GLY A 10 18.83 33.10 19.18
C GLY A 10 17.91 33.56 20.33
N ALA A 11 17.93 32.81 21.44
CA ALA A 11 17.10 33.10 22.61
C ALA A 11 17.35 34.48 23.26
N ASN A 12 18.53 35.08 23.01
CA ASN A 12 18.90 36.43 23.46
C ASN A 12 18.68 37.51 22.37
N GLY A 13 18.02 37.17 21.26
CA GLY A 13 17.71 38.09 20.17
C GLY A 13 16.53 39.01 20.46
N SER A 14 16.27 39.94 19.54
CA SER A 14 15.03 40.71 19.46
C SER A 14 14.21 40.26 18.25
N TYR A 15 12.97 40.75 18.13
CA TYR A 15 12.30 40.76 16.83
C TYR A 15 13.21 41.40 15.78
N CYS A 16 13.35 40.77 14.61
CA CYS A 16 14.19 41.29 13.53
C CYS A 16 13.69 40.91 12.12
N GLN A 17 14.05 41.74 11.13
CA GLN A 17 13.89 41.46 9.70
C GLN A 17 15.25 41.56 8.99
N PRO A 18 16.13 40.55 9.18
CA PRO A 18 17.47 40.53 8.62
C PRO A 18 17.51 40.43 7.09
N VAL A 19 18.54 41.06 6.50
CA VAL A 19 18.95 40.82 5.11
C VAL A 19 20.11 39.83 5.08
N PHE A 20 19.81 38.58 4.74
CA PHE A 20 20.82 37.54 4.55
C PHE A 20 21.32 37.53 3.11
N THR A 21 22.57 37.11 2.90
CA THR A 21 23.19 37.04 1.57
C THR A 21 23.94 35.72 1.39
N CYS A 22 23.71 35.04 0.28
CA CYS A 22 24.49 33.90 -0.19
C CYS A 22 25.31 34.32 -1.41
N GLN A 23 26.63 34.12 -1.36
CA GLN A 23 27.56 34.34 -2.45
C GLN A 23 27.87 33.01 -3.13
N LEU A 24 27.77 32.98 -4.46
CA LEU A 24 28.14 31.86 -5.30
C LEU A 24 29.42 32.21 -6.06
N ASP A 25 30.46 31.41 -5.83
CA ASP A 25 31.71 31.46 -6.60
C ASP A 25 31.82 30.21 -7.47
N SER A 26 32.61 30.30 -8.55
CA SER A 26 32.96 29.15 -9.40
C SER A 26 34.47 28.97 -9.45
N LEU A 27 34.91 27.72 -9.59
CA LEU A 27 36.31 27.41 -9.74
C LEU A 27 36.78 27.85 -11.13
N ASN A 28 37.93 28.50 -11.19
CA ASN A 28 38.63 28.82 -12.41
C ASN A 28 39.54 27.64 -12.79
N GLY A 29 39.26 26.98 -13.91
CA GLY A 29 40.02 25.80 -14.35
C GLY A 29 41.48 26.09 -14.74
N THR A 30 41.84 27.36 -14.95
CA THR A 30 43.19 27.77 -15.36
C THR A 30 44.04 28.23 -14.18
N THR A 31 43.46 28.96 -13.22
CA THR A 31 44.20 29.49 -12.06
C THR A 31 44.04 28.66 -10.79
N GLY A 32 43.00 27.81 -10.70
CA GLY A 32 42.63 27.10 -9.47
C GLY A 32 41.95 27.98 -8.42
N GLU A 33 41.72 29.25 -8.71
CA GLU A 33 41.08 30.20 -7.78
C GLU A 33 39.54 30.19 -7.91
N TRP A 34 38.87 30.79 -6.93
CA TRP A 34 37.40 30.88 -6.88
C TRP A 34 36.91 32.27 -7.32
N ASP A 35 36.41 32.36 -8.55
CA ASP A 35 35.85 33.58 -9.13
C ASP A 35 34.42 33.83 -8.64
N LYS A 36 34.11 35.06 -8.20
CA LYS A 36 32.73 35.43 -7.81
C LYS A 36 31.81 35.42 -9.03
N CYS A 37 30.71 34.67 -8.96
CA CYS A 37 29.74 34.58 -10.06
C CYS A 37 28.43 35.32 -9.80
N ALA A 38 27.83 35.07 -8.65
CA ALA A 38 26.49 35.56 -8.36
C ALA A 38 26.28 35.77 -6.87
N THR A 39 25.32 36.65 -6.56
CA THR A 39 24.89 36.90 -5.19
C THR A 39 23.36 36.87 -5.15
N ARG A 40 22.81 36.28 -4.10
CA ARG A 40 21.36 36.24 -3.83
C ARG A 40 21.13 36.65 -2.38
N ALA A 41 20.11 37.48 -2.16
CA ALA A 41 19.77 37.98 -0.84
C ALA A 41 18.31 37.68 -0.49
N VAL A 42 18.04 37.45 0.79
CA VAL A 42 16.70 37.24 1.36
C VAL A 42 16.46 38.33 2.38
N ASN A 43 15.40 39.12 2.19
CA ASN A 43 15.08 40.32 2.98
C ASN A 43 13.62 40.40 3.44
N LYS A 44 12.83 39.33 3.25
CA LYS A 44 11.39 39.28 3.59
C LYS A 44 11.07 38.34 4.77
N LEU A 45 12.08 37.76 5.41
CA LEU A 45 11.88 36.90 6.57
C LEU A 45 11.91 37.76 7.84
N THR A 46 10.85 37.65 8.63
CA THR A 46 10.76 38.19 9.99
C THR A 46 11.02 37.05 10.97
N PHE A 47 11.64 37.34 12.12
CA PHE A 47 11.90 36.36 13.16
C PHE A 47 11.47 36.90 14.51
N GLU A 48 10.65 36.13 15.22
CA GLU A 48 10.47 36.28 16.66
C GLU A 48 11.69 35.73 17.41
N VAL A 49 11.81 36.05 18.70
CA VAL A 49 12.91 35.53 19.56
C VAL A 49 12.78 34.00 19.68
N GLY A 50 13.88 33.28 19.46
CA GLY A 50 13.90 31.82 19.47
C GLY A 50 13.30 31.14 18.22
N GLN A 51 12.83 31.88 17.22
CA GLN A 51 12.19 31.30 16.03
C GLN A 51 13.23 30.79 15.01
N THR A 52 13.04 29.55 14.54
CA THR A 52 13.69 28.98 13.36
C THR A 52 12.81 29.14 12.12
N ARG A 53 13.39 29.42 10.95
CA ARG A 53 12.71 29.37 9.65
C ARG A 53 13.62 28.83 8.55
N ASP A 54 13.01 28.12 7.62
CA ASP A 54 13.68 27.63 6.41
C ASP A 54 13.44 28.55 5.21
N THR A 55 14.42 28.62 4.32
CA THR A 55 14.33 29.39 3.07
C THR A 55 15.23 28.80 1.99
N THR A 56 15.03 29.23 0.74
CA THR A 56 15.80 28.74 -0.41
C THR A 56 16.30 29.90 -1.27
N LEU A 57 17.53 29.78 -1.78
CA LEU A 57 18.11 30.70 -2.75
C LEU A 57 18.34 29.99 -4.09
N VAL A 58 17.79 30.57 -5.16
CA VAL A 58 17.86 29.98 -6.51
C VAL A 58 18.91 30.68 -7.36
N PHE A 59 19.83 29.90 -7.89
CA PHE A 59 20.87 30.32 -8.83
C PHE A 59 20.61 29.70 -10.20
N THR A 60 20.48 30.56 -11.21
CA THR A 60 20.19 30.23 -12.62
C THR A 60 21.36 30.65 -13.52
N GLY A 61 21.42 30.12 -14.75
CA GLY A 61 22.47 30.49 -15.72
C GLY A 61 23.86 29.97 -15.36
N LEU A 62 23.94 28.82 -14.68
CA LEU A 62 25.22 28.19 -14.34
C LEU A 62 25.84 27.52 -15.58
N GLN A 63 27.15 27.57 -15.68
CA GLN A 63 27.92 26.90 -16.74
C GLN A 63 28.07 25.42 -16.41
N GLU A 64 27.93 24.58 -17.44
CA GLU A 64 28.07 23.14 -17.36
C GLU A 64 29.49 22.70 -16.95
N ASN A 65 29.58 21.59 -16.20
CA ASN A 65 30.78 20.91 -15.73
C ASN A 65 31.76 21.81 -14.97
N ARG A 66 31.27 22.95 -14.45
CA ARG A 66 32.03 23.87 -13.61
C ARG A 66 31.71 23.60 -12.14
N TYR A 67 32.76 23.59 -11.31
CA TYR A 67 32.64 23.53 -9.86
C TYR A 67 32.18 24.87 -9.31
N TYR A 68 31.26 24.82 -8.37
CA TYR A 68 30.70 25.96 -7.66
C TYR A 68 30.83 25.76 -6.15
N ARG A 69 30.94 26.88 -5.42
CA ARG A 69 30.74 26.91 -3.97
C ARG A 69 29.70 27.98 -3.64
N ALA A 70 28.65 27.62 -2.92
CA ALA A 70 27.69 28.54 -2.34
C ALA A 70 28.01 28.76 -0.87
N SER A 71 28.17 30.01 -0.44
CA SER A 71 28.56 30.37 0.92
C SER A 71 27.66 31.46 1.50
N MET A 72 27.18 31.26 2.73
CA MET A 72 26.45 32.30 3.44
C MET A 72 27.41 33.38 3.94
N VAL A 73 27.13 34.64 3.60
CA VAL A 73 27.92 35.79 4.05
C VAL A 73 27.67 35.99 5.54
N LYS A 74 28.71 35.80 6.38
CA LYS A 74 28.62 35.88 7.84
C LYS A 74 27.97 37.17 8.36
N ARG A 75 28.13 38.30 7.66
CA ARG A 75 27.61 39.59 8.12
C ARG A 75 26.16 39.81 7.65
N VAL A 76 25.26 39.93 8.61
CA VAL A 76 23.84 40.23 8.41
C VAL A 76 23.55 41.69 8.77
N ASN A 77 22.55 42.29 8.12
CA ASN A 77 22.04 43.62 8.48
C ASN A 77 20.59 43.52 8.96
N ALA A 78 20.34 43.93 10.20
CA ALA A 78 19.01 43.99 10.82
C ALA A 78 18.83 45.34 11.56
N GLY A 79 19.21 46.45 10.89
CA GLY A 79 19.28 47.79 11.48
C GLY A 79 20.68 48.11 12.04
N LEU A 80 21.31 47.12 12.67
CA LEU A 80 22.75 47.07 12.93
C LEU A 80 23.41 45.95 12.11
N ARG A 81 24.72 46.08 11.86
CA ARG A 81 25.53 45.02 11.27
C ARG A 81 26.00 44.07 12.36
N SER A 82 25.57 42.82 12.27
CA SER A 82 25.94 41.74 13.19
C SER A 82 26.58 40.59 12.41
N ASP A 83 27.39 39.80 13.09
CA ASP A 83 27.93 38.57 12.51
C ASP A 83 27.08 37.37 12.95
N MET A 84 26.74 36.50 12.00
CA MET A 84 26.01 35.26 12.22
C MET A 84 26.96 34.16 12.69
N ILE A 85 26.48 33.38 13.65
CA ILE A 85 27.08 32.11 14.06
C ILE A 85 26.49 31.03 13.13
N PHE A 86 27.33 30.11 12.67
CA PHE A 86 26.89 28.92 11.95
C PHE A 86 27.17 27.70 12.83
N ASP A 87 26.15 26.88 13.06
CA ASP A 87 26.25 25.69 13.92
C ASP A 87 27.09 24.58 13.26
N THR A 88 27.28 24.62 11.95
CA THR A 88 28.25 23.81 11.20
C THR A 88 29.51 24.63 10.87
N PRO A 89 30.73 24.08 11.07
CA PRO A 89 31.99 24.78 10.79
C PRO A 89 32.15 25.28 9.35
N ASP A 90 31.56 24.56 8.38
CA ASP A 90 31.64 24.83 6.95
C ASP A 90 30.26 25.15 6.36
N SER A 91 29.83 26.41 6.51
CA SER A 91 28.61 26.95 5.87
C SER A 91 28.80 27.20 4.36
N ILE A 92 29.46 26.26 3.67
CA ILE A 92 29.86 26.31 2.27
C ILE A 92 29.45 25.00 1.60
N VAL A 93 28.57 25.07 0.60
CA VAL A 93 28.14 23.92 -0.20
C VAL A 93 28.90 23.90 -1.52
N TYR A 94 29.68 22.85 -1.75
CA TYR A 94 30.38 22.60 -3.01
C TYR A 94 29.52 21.71 -3.92
N PHE A 95 29.43 22.05 -5.21
CA PHE A 95 28.68 21.26 -6.19
C PHE A 95 29.21 21.49 -7.61
N VAL A 96 28.91 20.58 -8.54
CA VAL A 96 29.12 20.77 -9.99
C VAL A 96 27.77 21.01 -10.64
N ALA A 97 27.67 22.00 -11.54
CA ALA A 97 26.48 22.14 -12.38
C ALA A 97 26.65 21.28 -13.63
N LYS A 98 25.97 20.13 -13.71
CA LYS A 98 25.86 19.35 -14.95
C LYS A 98 24.66 19.84 -15.77
N ASN A 99 24.71 19.75 -17.10
CA ASN A 99 23.47 19.80 -17.87
C ASN A 99 22.72 18.47 -17.71
N PRO A 100 21.37 18.49 -17.75
CA PRO A 100 20.59 17.26 -17.78
C PRO A 100 20.81 16.53 -19.11
N SER A 101 21.71 15.56 -19.11
CA SER A 101 22.01 14.67 -20.25
C SER A 101 21.08 13.45 -20.35
N LEU A 102 20.29 13.19 -19.29
CA LEU A 102 19.37 12.05 -19.21
C LEU A 102 18.41 12.01 -20.42
N THR A 103 18.49 10.91 -21.16
CA THR A 103 17.68 10.65 -22.35
C THR A 103 17.05 9.27 -22.26
N ILE A 104 15.74 9.17 -22.55
CA ILE A 104 14.99 7.92 -22.63
C ILE A 104 14.61 7.64 -24.09
N THR A 105 14.98 6.47 -24.60
CA THR A 105 14.55 5.97 -25.92
C THR A 105 13.67 4.74 -25.72
N ALA A 106 12.36 4.87 -25.95
CA ALA A 106 11.40 3.77 -25.84
C ALA A 106 11.26 2.99 -27.16
N GLN A 107 11.16 1.67 -27.06
CA GLN A 107 10.92 0.74 -28.16
C GLN A 107 9.88 -0.31 -27.75
N GLY A 108 8.60 0.05 -27.87
CA GLY A 108 7.50 -0.78 -27.39
C GLY A 108 7.47 -0.81 -25.85
N ARG A 109 7.60 -2.00 -25.25
CA ARG A 109 7.51 -2.17 -23.79
C ARG A 109 8.83 -1.95 -23.03
N THR A 110 9.94 -1.82 -23.73
CA THR A 110 11.26 -1.54 -23.15
C THR A 110 11.72 -0.13 -23.51
N ALA A 111 12.53 0.48 -22.66
CA ALA A 111 13.21 1.74 -22.96
C ALA A 111 14.66 1.69 -22.48
N THR A 112 15.57 2.29 -23.25
CA THR A 112 16.97 2.47 -22.85
C THR A 112 17.16 3.89 -22.32
N VAL A 113 17.87 4.02 -21.21
CA VAL A 113 18.11 5.27 -20.49
C VAL A 113 19.60 5.50 -20.36
N THR A 114 20.07 6.67 -20.81
CA THR A 114 21.49 7.03 -20.82
C THR A 114 21.71 8.44 -20.28
N GLY A 115 22.93 8.72 -19.80
CA GLY A 115 23.33 10.03 -19.29
C GLY A 115 23.40 10.10 -17.76
N ASP A 116 23.55 11.32 -17.23
CA ASP A 116 23.61 11.61 -15.80
C ASP A 116 22.21 11.56 -15.17
N TRP A 117 22.09 10.98 -13.98
CA TRP A 117 20.82 10.84 -13.30
C TRP A 117 20.12 12.18 -13.03
N SER A 118 18.84 12.25 -13.35
CA SER A 118 17.96 13.37 -13.01
C SER A 118 16.53 12.87 -12.86
N ALA A 119 16.08 12.67 -11.63
CA ALA A 119 14.73 12.18 -11.34
C ALA A 119 13.64 13.01 -12.03
N THR A 120 13.73 14.34 -12.00
CA THR A 120 12.79 15.24 -12.68
C THR A 120 12.74 14.98 -14.19
N ARG A 121 13.90 14.85 -14.86
CA ARG A 121 13.94 14.54 -16.31
C ARG A 121 13.44 13.15 -16.63
N PHE A 122 13.74 12.18 -15.77
CA PHE A 122 13.25 10.83 -15.91
C PHE A 122 11.72 10.83 -15.88
N THR A 123 11.10 11.39 -14.84
CA THR A 123 9.65 11.48 -14.73
C THR A 123 9.03 12.32 -15.84
N GLU A 124 9.69 13.38 -16.32
CA GLU A 124 9.25 14.17 -17.48
C GLU A 124 9.18 13.35 -18.79
N GLN A 125 10.12 12.44 -19.02
CA GLN A 125 10.24 11.64 -20.24
C GLN A 125 9.54 10.28 -20.17
N ALA A 126 9.49 9.65 -18.99
CA ALA A 126 8.90 8.34 -18.72
C ALA A 126 7.36 8.38 -18.67
N ARG A 127 6.73 8.93 -19.72
CA ARG A 127 5.29 9.21 -19.80
C ARG A 127 4.46 8.13 -20.49
N ASP A 128 5.09 7.18 -21.16
CA ASP A 128 4.40 6.06 -21.79
C ASP A 128 4.10 4.96 -20.75
N ALA A 129 2.81 4.75 -20.47
CA ALA A 129 2.33 3.73 -19.52
C ALA A 129 2.38 2.30 -20.07
N ALA A 130 2.71 2.10 -21.36
CA ALA A 130 2.96 0.78 -21.95
C ALA A 130 4.41 0.29 -21.75
N VAL A 131 5.34 1.17 -21.35
CA VAL A 131 6.70 0.75 -21.00
C VAL A 131 6.66 0.03 -19.65
N THR A 132 7.15 -1.20 -19.61
CA THR A 132 7.23 -2.06 -18.41
C THR A 132 8.65 -2.24 -17.91
N ALA A 133 9.67 -1.87 -18.70
CA ALA A 133 11.07 -2.03 -18.35
C ALA A 133 11.95 -0.89 -18.87
N TYR A 134 12.76 -0.30 -17.98
CA TYR A 134 13.78 0.69 -18.30
C TYR A 134 15.16 0.09 -18.06
N ASP A 135 15.97 -0.04 -19.10
CA ASP A 135 17.40 -0.31 -18.97
C ASP A 135 18.12 1.00 -18.60
N MET A 136 18.57 1.07 -17.35
CA MET A 136 19.30 2.20 -16.77
C MET A 136 20.75 1.84 -16.47
N THR A 137 21.29 0.76 -17.05
CA THR A 137 22.67 0.31 -16.80
C THR A 137 23.72 1.31 -17.29
N ALA A 138 23.35 2.18 -18.24
CA ALA A 138 24.15 3.28 -18.77
C ALA A 138 23.89 4.65 -18.11
N VAL A 139 23.17 4.69 -16.97
CA VAL A 139 22.92 5.92 -16.20
C VAL A 139 24.02 6.14 -15.16
N ALA A 140 24.68 7.30 -15.21
CA ALA A 140 25.66 7.71 -14.22
C ALA A 140 24.99 8.32 -12.98
N GLU A 141 25.56 8.08 -11.79
CA GLU A 141 25.15 8.71 -10.52
C GLU A 141 23.66 8.48 -10.13
N LEU A 142 23.08 7.33 -10.51
CA LEU A 142 21.74 6.93 -10.09
C LEU A 142 21.64 6.83 -8.56
N ALA A 143 20.89 7.75 -7.95
CA ALA A 143 20.90 7.98 -6.50
C ALA A 143 19.51 8.05 -5.83
N SER A 144 18.43 7.87 -6.59
CA SER A 144 17.05 7.93 -6.06
C SER A 144 16.09 7.06 -6.87
N GLN A 145 14.93 6.75 -6.29
CA GLN A 145 13.82 6.07 -6.97
C GLN A 145 13.50 6.73 -8.32
N PRO A 146 13.47 5.96 -9.43
CA PRO A 146 12.85 6.38 -10.68
C PRO A 146 11.32 6.27 -10.60
N GLU A 147 10.62 7.25 -11.19
CA GLU A 147 9.16 7.29 -11.27
C GLU A 147 8.72 7.37 -12.73
N ALA A 148 8.03 6.33 -13.21
CA ALA A 148 7.46 6.24 -14.56
C ALA A 148 5.93 6.30 -14.54
N ALA A 149 5.31 6.56 -15.70
CA ALA A 149 3.85 6.56 -15.84
C ALA A 149 3.20 5.17 -15.65
N ASN A 150 3.99 4.10 -15.77
CA ASN A 150 3.60 2.76 -15.34
C ASN A 150 4.17 2.48 -13.93
N PRO A 151 3.34 2.35 -12.88
CA PRO A 151 3.79 1.99 -11.54
C PRO A 151 4.49 0.63 -11.45
N ASN A 152 4.18 -0.29 -12.38
CA ASN A 152 4.78 -1.63 -12.44
C ASN A 152 6.13 -1.65 -13.18
N ALA A 153 6.62 -0.51 -13.65
CA ALA A 153 7.85 -0.44 -14.41
C ALA A 153 9.05 -0.96 -13.60
N LEU A 154 9.82 -1.84 -14.23
CA LEU A 154 11.08 -2.36 -13.70
C LEU A 154 12.24 -1.47 -14.16
N PHE A 155 13.20 -1.21 -13.27
CA PHE A 155 14.36 -0.36 -13.52
C PHE A 155 15.63 -1.21 -13.40
N PHE A 156 16.23 -1.58 -14.53
CA PHE A 156 17.43 -2.42 -14.59
C PHE A 156 18.68 -1.57 -14.39
N THR A 157 19.48 -1.90 -13.39
CA THR A 157 20.57 -1.05 -12.88
C THR A 157 21.83 -1.85 -12.62
N THR A 158 22.98 -1.17 -12.53
CA THR A 158 24.27 -1.79 -12.19
C THR A 158 24.46 -2.02 -10.69
N ALA A 159 23.74 -1.27 -9.85
CA ALA A 159 23.78 -1.35 -8.39
C ALA A 159 22.40 -1.06 -7.77
N PRO A 160 22.02 -1.72 -6.66
CA PRO A 160 20.73 -1.52 -6.02
C PRO A 160 20.63 -0.13 -5.37
N ILE A 161 19.40 0.36 -5.23
CA ILE A 161 19.09 1.60 -4.50
C ILE A 161 18.35 1.21 -3.21
N THR A 162 18.96 1.43 -2.05
CA THR A 162 18.40 1.02 -0.76
C THR A 162 17.01 1.62 -0.51
N GLY A 163 16.02 0.78 -0.25
CA GLY A 163 14.64 1.19 0.04
C GLY A 163 13.79 1.55 -1.19
N ALA A 164 14.36 1.49 -2.40
CA ALA A 164 13.62 1.67 -3.64
C ALA A 164 12.81 0.42 -4.00
N LYS A 165 11.75 0.61 -4.80
CA LYS A 165 10.93 -0.46 -5.36
C LYS A 165 11.23 -0.67 -6.85
N ASN A 166 11.02 -1.89 -7.31
CA ASN A 166 11.10 -2.31 -8.72
C ASN A 166 12.49 -2.09 -9.37
N ILE A 167 13.53 -1.88 -8.57
CA ILE A 167 14.93 -1.84 -9.02
C ILE A 167 15.45 -3.27 -9.18
N VAL A 168 15.86 -3.65 -10.38
CA VAL A 168 16.53 -4.92 -10.65
C VAL A 168 18.02 -4.66 -10.81
N ALA A 169 18.84 -5.14 -9.87
CA ALA A 169 20.29 -5.05 -9.90
C ALA A 169 20.90 -6.46 -9.82
N GLY A 170 21.78 -6.81 -10.77
CA GLY A 170 22.42 -8.15 -10.78
C GLY A 170 21.44 -9.34 -10.87
N GLY A 171 20.22 -9.13 -11.38
CA GLY A 171 19.17 -10.16 -11.42
C GLY A 171 18.36 -10.30 -10.12
N VAL A 172 18.52 -9.39 -9.16
CA VAL A 172 17.76 -9.36 -7.90
C VAL A 172 16.99 -8.04 -7.77
N CYS A 173 15.76 -8.12 -7.26
CA CYS A 173 14.94 -6.99 -6.86
C CYS A 173 14.60 -7.10 -5.36
N ASP A 174 15.04 -6.16 -4.54
CA ASP A 174 14.82 -6.27 -3.08
C ASP A 174 13.35 -6.12 -2.69
N SER A 175 12.61 -5.27 -3.41
CA SER A 175 11.19 -5.00 -3.17
C SER A 175 10.46 -4.78 -4.49
N LEU A 176 9.69 -5.78 -4.90
CA LEU A 176 8.83 -5.76 -6.09
C LEU A 176 7.38 -5.43 -5.68
N GLU A 177 6.77 -4.46 -6.35
CA GLU A 177 5.37 -4.06 -6.19
C GLU A 177 4.69 -4.01 -7.56
N ILE A 178 3.61 -4.77 -7.71
CA ILE A 178 2.85 -4.95 -8.95
C ILE A 178 1.39 -4.60 -8.69
N HIS A 179 0.85 -3.62 -9.42
CA HIS A 179 -0.56 -3.26 -9.44
C HIS A 179 -1.28 -3.93 -10.61
N THR A 180 -2.33 -4.68 -10.33
CA THR A 180 -3.21 -5.32 -11.34
C THR A 180 -3.79 -4.36 -12.39
N ALA A 181 -3.94 -3.07 -12.06
CA ALA A 181 -4.46 -2.06 -13.00
C ALA A 181 -3.50 -1.72 -14.16
N HIS A 182 -2.23 -2.11 -14.08
CA HIS A 182 -1.16 -1.70 -14.98
C HIS A 182 -0.43 -2.88 -15.63
N GLU A 183 0.19 -2.68 -16.79
CA GLU A 183 0.89 -3.75 -17.49
C GLU A 183 2.19 -4.16 -16.76
N PHE A 184 2.44 -5.47 -16.68
CA PHE A 184 3.69 -6.02 -16.17
C PHE A 184 4.28 -7.01 -17.17
N ALA A 185 5.54 -6.77 -17.56
CA ALA A 185 6.36 -7.68 -18.34
C ALA A 185 7.83 -7.38 -18.09
N THR A 186 8.65 -8.43 -17.99
CA THR A 186 10.09 -8.30 -17.82
C THR A 186 10.82 -8.88 -19.05
N PRO A 187 11.86 -8.20 -19.58
CA PRO A 187 12.67 -8.73 -20.69
C PRO A 187 13.60 -9.88 -20.24
N THR A 188 13.87 -10.00 -18.95
CA THR A 188 14.75 -11.01 -18.36
C THR A 188 14.16 -11.55 -17.05
N ALA A 189 14.41 -12.82 -16.75
CA ALA A 189 14.02 -13.39 -15.46
C ALA A 189 14.87 -12.82 -14.31
N PHE A 190 14.27 -12.63 -13.14
CA PHE A 190 14.95 -12.11 -11.94
C PHE A 190 14.29 -12.67 -10.67
N THR A 191 14.97 -12.57 -9.53
CA THR A 191 14.44 -12.96 -8.23
C THR A 191 14.02 -11.73 -7.42
N ALA A 192 12.81 -11.73 -6.87
CA ALA A 192 12.35 -10.71 -5.93
C ALA A 192 12.49 -11.21 -4.48
N SER A 193 13.28 -10.51 -3.66
CA SER A 193 13.48 -10.82 -2.24
C SER A 193 12.18 -10.67 -1.44
N LYS A 194 11.44 -9.58 -1.69
CA LYS A 194 10.01 -9.42 -1.36
C LYS A 194 9.23 -9.06 -2.62
N ALA A 195 8.07 -9.66 -2.82
CA ALA A 195 7.12 -9.33 -3.88
C ALA A 195 5.73 -9.06 -3.31
N VAL A 196 5.05 -8.04 -3.84
CA VAL A 196 3.69 -7.62 -3.46
C VAL A 196 2.85 -7.46 -4.71
N LEU A 197 1.76 -8.21 -4.81
CA LEU A 197 0.71 -8.01 -5.81
C LEU A 197 -0.43 -7.20 -5.16
N VAL A 198 -0.75 -6.04 -5.71
CA VAL A 198 -1.85 -5.16 -5.31
C VAL A 198 -3.04 -5.39 -6.24
N LEU A 199 -4.15 -5.85 -5.67
CA LEU A 199 -5.42 -6.13 -6.33
C LEU A 199 -6.29 -4.86 -6.32
N ASP A 200 -6.07 -3.96 -7.28
CA ASP A 200 -6.67 -2.62 -7.31
C ASP A 200 -8.22 -2.63 -7.41
N SER A 201 -8.75 -3.67 -8.06
CA SER A 201 -10.19 -3.90 -8.23
C SER A 201 -10.84 -4.69 -7.10
N ALA A 202 -10.07 -5.22 -6.14
CA ALA A 202 -10.60 -6.06 -5.06
C ALA A 202 -11.64 -5.31 -4.21
N ARG A 203 -12.73 -6.00 -3.86
CA ARG A 203 -13.78 -5.52 -2.97
C ARG A 203 -14.22 -6.66 -2.06
N ALA A 204 -14.51 -6.35 -0.80
CA ALA A 204 -15.10 -7.31 0.11
C ALA A 204 -16.41 -7.87 -0.47
N GLY A 205 -16.67 -9.15 -0.22
CA GLY A 205 -17.92 -9.80 -0.64
C GLY A 205 -18.07 -10.01 -2.15
N GLN A 206 -17.09 -9.61 -2.98
CA GLN A 206 -17.12 -9.78 -4.42
C GLN A 206 -15.99 -10.70 -4.89
N TRP A 207 -16.35 -11.66 -5.74
CA TRP A 207 -15.35 -12.49 -6.41
C TRP A 207 -14.65 -11.68 -7.50
N GLY A 208 -13.32 -11.71 -7.47
CA GLY A 208 -12.46 -11.28 -8.56
C GLY A 208 -11.69 -12.46 -9.15
N ASP A 209 -11.10 -12.23 -10.32
CA ASP A 209 -10.15 -13.11 -10.96
C ASP A 209 -8.83 -12.36 -11.21
N VAL A 210 -7.72 -13.10 -11.20
CA VAL A 210 -6.38 -12.53 -11.40
C VAL A 210 -5.43 -13.59 -11.96
N VAL A 211 -4.49 -13.18 -12.81
CA VAL A 211 -3.29 -13.96 -13.12
C VAL A 211 -2.25 -13.72 -12.03
N MET A 212 -1.79 -14.76 -11.34
CA MET A 212 -0.69 -14.62 -10.38
C MET A 212 0.65 -14.48 -11.11
N PRO A 213 1.40 -13.37 -10.99
CA PRO A 213 2.71 -13.23 -11.65
C PRO A 213 3.83 -14.03 -10.97
N PHE A 214 3.65 -14.38 -9.70
CA PHE A 214 4.58 -15.18 -8.90
C PHE A 214 3.81 -16.16 -8.01
N ALA A 215 4.48 -17.23 -7.56
CA ALA A 215 3.88 -18.18 -6.64
C ALA A 215 3.74 -17.57 -5.24
N ALA A 216 2.59 -17.76 -4.59
CA ALA A 216 2.31 -17.15 -3.29
C ALA A 216 1.34 -17.98 -2.44
N GLN A 217 1.45 -17.81 -1.12
CA GLN A 217 0.40 -18.20 -0.19
C GLN A 217 -0.64 -17.07 -0.10
N LEU A 218 -1.92 -17.42 -0.03
CA LEU A 218 -2.99 -16.43 0.13
C LEU A 218 -3.04 -15.95 1.59
N PRO A 219 -3.24 -14.66 1.84
CA PRO A 219 -3.28 -14.10 3.19
C PRO A 219 -4.50 -14.58 3.98
N TYR A 220 -4.43 -14.41 5.30
CA TYR A 220 -5.59 -14.52 6.18
C TYR A 220 -6.66 -13.50 5.75
N GLY A 221 -7.94 -13.88 5.82
CA GLY A 221 -9.06 -13.08 5.29
C GLY A 221 -9.29 -13.15 3.77
N MET A 222 -8.49 -13.94 3.04
CA MET A 222 -8.70 -14.20 1.61
C MET A 222 -9.06 -15.67 1.36
N GLN A 223 -10.06 -15.88 0.50
CA GLN A 223 -10.42 -17.17 -0.10
C GLN A 223 -9.91 -17.25 -1.54
N GLY A 224 -9.44 -18.43 -1.94
CA GLY A 224 -8.88 -18.66 -3.27
C GLY A 224 -9.37 -19.95 -3.91
N ARG A 225 -9.54 -19.94 -5.22
CA ARG A 225 -10.06 -21.05 -6.02
C ARG A 225 -9.41 -21.16 -7.39
N VAL A 226 -9.30 -22.39 -7.85
CA VAL A 226 -8.87 -22.76 -9.19
C VAL A 226 -10.02 -23.51 -9.87
N VAL A 227 -10.36 -23.14 -11.11
CA VAL A 227 -11.24 -23.94 -11.97
C VAL A 227 -10.51 -25.23 -12.34
N THR A 228 -11.13 -26.38 -12.05
CA THR A 228 -10.58 -27.71 -12.33
C THR A 228 -11.31 -28.44 -13.45
N GLU A 229 -12.54 -28.03 -13.78
CA GLU A 229 -13.32 -28.60 -14.88
C GLU A 229 -14.36 -27.58 -15.38
N VAL A 230 -14.60 -27.56 -16.69
CA VAL A 230 -15.65 -26.76 -17.32
C VAL A 230 -16.78 -27.69 -17.76
N LEU A 231 -17.91 -27.63 -17.06
CA LEU A 231 -19.13 -28.38 -17.41
C LEU A 231 -20.11 -27.46 -18.17
N ARG A 232 -21.10 -28.06 -18.83
CA ARG A 232 -22.04 -27.39 -19.77
C ARG A 232 -22.70 -26.08 -19.28
N SER A 233 -22.83 -25.87 -17.97
CA SER A 233 -23.42 -24.66 -17.39
C SER A 233 -22.81 -24.22 -16.04
N ARG A 234 -21.74 -24.90 -15.59
CA ARG A 234 -21.12 -24.67 -14.28
C ARG A 234 -19.63 -25.02 -14.30
N LEU A 235 -18.90 -24.46 -13.36
CA LEU A 235 -17.47 -24.74 -13.16
C LEU A 235 -17.28 -25.61 -11.92
N THR A 236 -16.51 -26.69 -12.06
CA THR A 236 -15.95 -27.40 -10.90
C THR A 236 -14.74 -26.59 -10.43
N VAL A 237 -14.66 -26.30 -9.13
CA VAL A 237 -13.60 -25.46 -8.55
C VAL A 237 -13.00 -26.14 -7.32
N THR A 238 -11.68 -26.05 -7.17
CA THR A 238 -10.99 -26.51 -5.96
C THR A 238 -10.49 -25.30 -5.19
N ASN A 239 -10.69 -25.29 -3.87
CA ASN A 239 -10.20 -24.22 -3.02
C ASN A 239 -8.70 -24.40 -2.79
N VAL A 240 -7.96 -23.30 -2.79
CA VAL A 240 -6.50 -23.29 -2.66
C VAL A 240 -6.08 -22.28 -1.59
N ARG A 241 -4.98 -22.58 -0.89
CA ARG A 241 -4.27 -21.63 -0.02
C ARG A 241 -2.94 -21.17 -0.61
N GLU A 242 -2.48 -21.83 -1.67
CA GLU A 242 -1.24 -21.56 -2.38
C GLU A 242 -1.53 -21.56 -3.87
N VAL A 243 -0.85 -20.70 -4.62
CA VAL A 243 -1.03 -20.56 -6.07
C VAL A 243 0.32 -20.53 -6.74
N GLU A 244 0.42 -21.19 -7.88
CA GLU A 244 1.63 -21.23 -8.72
C GLU A 244 1.85 -19.88 -9.44
N ALA A 245 3.09 -19.62 -9.85
CA ALA A 245 3.40 -18.51 -10.75
C ALA A 245 2.73 -18.73 -12.13
N MET A 246 2.33 -17.63 -12.78
CA MET A 246 1.66 -17.62 -14.07
C MET A 246 0.43 -18.55 -14.11
N ALA A 247 -0.40 -18.45 -13.09
CA ALA A 247 -1.64 -19.22 -12.96
C ALA A 247 -2.87 -18.30 -12.74
N PRO A 248 -4.00 -18.56 -13.43
CA PRO A 248 -5.29 -17.95 -13.08
C PRO A 248 -5.77 -18.36 -11.68
N LEU A 249 -6.30 -17.39 -10.94
CA LEU A 249 -6.88 -17.50 -9.61
C LEU A 249 -8.24 -16.80 -9.56
N LEU A 250 -9.24 -17.44 -8.97
CA LEU A 250 -10.45 -16.78 -8.45
C LEU A 250 -10.22 -16.45 -6.98
N TYR A 251 -10.47 -15.20 -6.56
CA TYR A 251 -10.28 -14.76 -5.18
C TYR A 251 -11.51 -14.04 -4.62
N LEU A 252 -11.65 -14.06 -3.29
CA LEU A 252 -12.67 -13.32 -2.53
C LEU A 252 -12.02 -12.83 -1.24
N THR A 253 -12.24 -11.56 -0.88
CA THR A 253 -11.70 -10.95 0.35
C THR A 253 -12.83 -10.66 1.34
N ASP A 254 -12.52 -10.67 2.63
CA ASP A 254 -13.48 -10.38 3.70
C ASP A 254 -13.56 -8.90 4.11
N HIS A 255 -12.58 -8.07 3.75
CA HIS A 255 -12.63 -6.62 3.97
C HIS A 255 -11.83 -5.83 2.91
N ASP A 256 -12.24 -4.59 2.63
CA ASP A 256 -11.70 -3.79 1.52
C ASP A 256 -10.22 -3.36 1.70
N ALA A 257 -9.68 -3.42 2.93
CA ALA A 257 -8.27 -3.14 3.17
C ALA A 257 -7.35 -4.30 2.77
N LEU A 258 -7.86 -5.54 2.71
CA LEU A 258 -7.11 -6.72 2.28
C LEU A 258 -7.07 -6.78 0.75
N ARG A 259 -6.11 -6.04 0.18
CA ARG A 259 -5.92 -5.94 -1.28
C ARG A 259 -4.53 -6.36 -1.76
N THR A 260 -3.75 -7.02 -0.91
CA THR A 260 -2.37 -7.44 -1.24
C THR A 260 -2.17 -8.93 -1.07
N ILE A 261 -1.36 -9.52 -1.96
CA ILE A 261 -0.79 -10.86 -1.79
C ILE A 261 0.74 -10.69 -1.77
N GLU A 262 1.39 -11.15 -0.73
CA GLU A 262 2.84 -11.04 -0.56
C GLU A 262 3.54 -12.40 -0.69
N ALA A 263 4.76 -12.38 -1.21
CA ALA A 263 5.66 -13.53 -1.23
C ALA A 263 7.12 -13.08 -1.04
N SER A 264 8.00 -14.02 -0.73
CA SER A 264 9.43 -13.75 -0.51
C SER A 264 10.29 -14.74 -1.31
N ASN A 265 11.42 -14.26 -1.83
CA ASN A 265 12.39 -15.03 -2.63
C ASN A 265 11.74 -15.74 -3.84
N VAL A 266 10.92 -15.02 -4.60
CA VAL A 266 10.21 -15.55 -5.77
C VAL A 266 10.94 -15.23 -7.07
N THR A 267 11.00 -16.21 -7.98
CA THR A 267 11.52 -16.00 -9.34
C THR A 267 10.40 -15.51 -10.25
N LEU A 268 10.62 -14.40 -10.95
CA LEU A 268 9.75 -13.88 -12.00
C LEU A 268 10.28 -14.36 -13.35
N SER A 269 9.43 -15.03 -14.15
CA SER A 269 9.77 -15.39 -15.53
C SER A 269 9.45 -14.25 -16.49
N THR A 270 9.87 -14.39 -17.75
CA THR A 270 9.53 -13.47 -18.86
C THR A 270 8.14 -13.71 -19.43
N ASP A 271 7.39 -14.68 -18.91
CA ASP A 271 6.08 -15.05 -19.43
C ASP A 271 5.05 -13.98 -19.08
N THR A 272 4.20 -13.66 -20.04
CA THR A 272 3.14 -12.64 -19.90
C THR A 272 1.75 -13.19 -20.15
N THR A 273 1.64 -14.48 -20.49
CA THR A 273 0.38 -15.19 -20.70
C THR A 273 0.39 -16.51 -19.95
N CYS A 274 -0.78 -16.93 -19.50
CA CYS A 274 -0.97 -18.19 -18.79
C CYS A 274 -2.15 -18.97 -19.36
N ALA A 275 -2.14 -20.29 -19.17
CA ALA A 275 -3.20 -21.19 -19.57
C ALA A 275 -3.35 -22.34 -18.57
N ARG A 276 -4.60 -22.73 -18.27
CA ARG A 276 -4.99 -23.94 -17.55
C ARG A 276 -6.14 -24.63 -18.28
N LEU A 277 -6.38 -25.90 -17.93
CA LEU A 277 -7.44 -26.74 -18.52
C LEU A 277 -7.33 -26.83 -20.05
N ASP A 278 -6.17 -27.27 -20.55
CA ASP A 278 -5.84 -27.35 -21.98
C ASP A 278 -6.07 -26.03 -22.75
N GLY A 279 -5.94 -24.91 -22.04
CA GLY A 279 -6.15 -23.58 -22.59
C GLY A 279 -7.62 -23.16 -22.66
N LEU A 280 -8.52 -23.75 -21.86
CA LEU A 280 -9.86 -23.21 -21.66
C LEU A 280 -9.85 -21.98 -20.75
N TRP A 281 -9.01 -21.95 -19.70
CA TRP A 281 -8.88 -20.78 -18.81
C TRP A 281 -7.52 -20.11 -19.05
N ARG A 282 -7.53 -18.86 -19.49
CA ARG A 282 -6.32 -18.10 -19.86
C ARG A 282 -6.28 -16.75 -19.17
N GLY A 283 -5.16 -16.07 -19.27
CA GLY A 283 -5.04 -14.67 -18.86
C GLY A 283 -3.70 -14.09 -19.31
N SER A 284 -3.50 -12.81 -19.04
CA SER A 284 -2.24 -12.12 -19.34
C SER A 284 -1.92 -11.05 -18.31
N THR A 285 -0.65 -10.82 -18.02
CA THR A 285 -0.14 -9.68 -17.23
C THR A 285 -0.09 -8.37 -18.03
N LEU A 286 -0.47 -8.42 -19.31
CA LEU A 286 -0.55 -7.29 -20.24
C LEU A 286 -2.01 -7.00 -20.60
N ARG A 287 -2.27 -5.80 -21.13
CA ARG A 287 -3.55 -5.48 -21.76
C ARG A 287 -3.66 -6.27 -23.05
N THR A 288 -4.76 -6.97 -23.22
CA THR A 288 -5.04 -7.79 -24.41
C THR A 288 -6.41 -7.46 -24.99
N THR A 289 -6.71 -8.05 -26.14
CA THR A 289 -8.02 -7.99 -26.77
C THR A 289 -8.49 -9.41 -27.03
N LEU A 290 -9.75 -9.71 -26.69
CA LEU A 290 -10.35 -11.03 -26.92
C LEU A 290 -10.20 -11.46 -28.38
N SER A 291 -9.48 -12.56 -28.60
CA SER A 291 -9.22 -13.14 -29.93
C SER A 291 -10.41 -13.92 -30.50
N ARG A 292 -11.33 -14.31 -29.61
CA ARG A 292 -12.59 -15.05 -29.83
C ARG A 292 -13.57 -14.70 -28.71
N ASP A 293 -14.83 -15.08 -28.88
CA ASP A 293 -15.85 -14.91 -27.84
C ASP A 293 -15.44 -15.74 -26.60
N ALA A 294 -15.46 -15.10 -25.43
CA ALA A 294 -15.02 -15.72 -24.18
C ALA A 294 -15.89 -15.25 -23.01
N GLY A 295 -15.93 -16.06 -21.96
CA GLY A 295 -16.51 -15.71 -20.68
C GLY A 295 -15.56 -14.81 -19.90
N LEU A 296 -16.08 -13.69 -19.38
CA LEU A 296 -15.38 -12.84 -18.42
C LEU A 296 -16.11 -12.85 -17.08
N LEU A 297 -15.37 -12.83 -15.99
CA LEU A 297 -15.96 -12.81 -14.65
C LEU A 297 -16.79 -11.53 -14.48
N THR A 298 -18.09 -11.69 -14.28
CA THR A 298 -18.98 -10.58 -13.92
C THR A 298 -19.16 -10.58 -12.41
N PRO A 299 -18.62 -9.59 -11.68
CA PRO A 299 -18.91 -9.44 -10.27
C PRO A 299 -20.39 -9.06 -10.09
N THR A 300 -21.18 -9.95 -9.48
CA THR A 300 -22.57 -9.68 -9.09
C THR A 300 -22.78 -10.05 -7.64
N ALA A 301 -23.65 -9.32 -6.95
CA ALA A 301 -23.99 -9.54 -5.53
C ALA A 301 -24.82 -10.82 -5.27
N THR A 302 -25.02 -11.72 -6.24
CA THR A 302 -25.92 -12.87 -6.09
C THR A 302 -25.34 -14.21 -6.52
N VAL A 303 -24.68 -14.26 -7.68
CA VAL A 303 -23.96 -15.44 -8.18
C VAL A 303 -22.79 -14.94 -9.06
N PRO A 304 -21.52 -15.18 -8.69
CA PRO A 304 -20.39 -14.90 -9.55
C PRO A 304 -20.39 -15.86 -10.75
N ALA A 305 -20.20 -15.32 -11.95
CA ALA A 305 -20.28 -16.12 -13.17
C ALA A 305 -19.44 -15.51 -14.29
N TYR A 306 -18.91 -16.38 -15.14
CA TYR A 306 -18.28 -16.00 -16.40
C TYR A 306 -19.38 -15.79 -17.43
N MET A 307 -19.59 -14.53 -17.85
CA MET A 307 -20.62 -14.16 -18.82
C MET A 307 -20.02 -14.03 -20.23
N PRO A 308 -20.70 -14.53 -21.29
CA PRO A 308 -20.20 -14.44 -22.65
C PRO A 308 -19.96 -12.97 -23.04
N THR A 309 -18.77 -12.73 -23.58
CA THR A 309 -18.29 -11.42 -24.04
C THR A 309 -17.74 -11.59 -25.45
N ASP A 310 -18.07 -10.65 -26.33
CA ASP A 310 -17.76 -10.76 -27.75
C ASP A 310 -16.26 -10.59 -28.03
N LYS A 311 -15.77 -11.28 -29.06
CA LYS A 311 -14.47 -11.04 -29.67
C LYS A 311 -14.24 -9.55 -29.91
N GLY A 312 -13.04 -9.06 -29.59
CA GLY A 312 -12.67 -7.64 -29.77
C GLY A 312 -12.82 -6.79 -28.51
N THR A 313 -13.41 -7.29 -27.42
CA THR A 313 -13.37 -6.59 -26.13
C THR A 313 -11.94 -6.50 -25.58
N VAL A 314 -11.57 -5.32 -25.09
CA VAL A 314 -10.27 -5.07 -24.45
C VAL A 314 -10.33 -5.56 -23.01
N LEU A 315 -9.37 -6.41 -22.61
CA LEU A 315 -9.20 -6.86 -21.24
C LEU A 315 -8.18 -5.98 -20.51
N PRO A 316 -8.42 -5.60 -19.25
CA PRO A 316 -7.38 -4.99 -18.44
C PRO A 316 -6.24 -5.99 -18.18
N PRO A 317 -5.04 -5.51 -17.83
CA PRO A 317 -3.96 -6.38 -17.35
C PRO A 317 -4.43 -7.28 -16.21
N PHE A 318 -3.81 -8.45 -16.10
CA PHE A 318 -4.07 -9.49 -15.10
C PHE A 318 -5.47 -10.13 -15.10
N ALA A 319 -6.41 -9.70 -15.96
CA ALA A 319 -7.71 -10.37 -16.10
C ALA A 319 -7.59 -11.78 -16.71
N THR A 320 -8.61 -12.61 -16.48
CA THR A 320 -8.71 -13.96 -17.05
C THR A 320 -9.85 -14.06 -18.07
N GLU A 321 -9.67 -14.90 -19.09
CA GLU A 321 -10.70 -15.29 -20.06
C GLU A 321 -11.00 -16.78 -19.92
N LEU A 322 -12.27 -17.17 -19.94
CA LEU A 322 -12.69 -18.56 -19.91
C LEU A 322 -13.46 -18.91 -21.20
N ASP A 323 -12.97 -19.88 -21.97
CA ASP A 323 -13.50 -20.21 -23.29
C ASP A 323 -14.99 -20.61 -23.24
N THR A 324 -15.85 -19.82 -23.90
CA THR A 324 -17.31 -20.02 -23.86
C THR A 324 -17.80 -20.90 -25.00
N LEU A 325 -17.83 -22.21 -24.74
CA LEU A 325 -18.55 -23.17 -25.58
C LEU A 325 -20.09 -22.96 -25.55
N TYR A 326 -20.62 -22.16 -24.61
CA TYR A 326 -22.06 -21.96 -24.41
C TYR A 326 -22.47 -20.50 -24.15
N ARG A 327 -23.47 -20.02 -24.89
CA ARG A 327 -24.03 -18.66 -24.83
C ARG A 327 -24.77 -18.28 -23.54
N LEU A 328 -24.83 -19.15 -22.53
CA LEU A 328 -25.52 -18.89 -21.26
C LEU A 328 -24.55 -18.54 -20.11
N GLY A 329 -23.25 -18.54 -20.38
CA GLY A 329 -22.20 -18.34 -19.38
C GLY A 329 -22.03 -19.55 -18.44
N TYR A 330 -21.05 -19.44 -17.54
CA TYR A 330 -20.75 -20.46 -16.55
C TYR A 330 -20.84 -19.90 -15.13
N ARG A 331 -21.64 -20.54 -14.28
CA ARG A 331 -21.66 -20.22 -12.85
C ARG A 331 -20.44 -20.79 -12.15
N ILE A 332 -19.80 -20.00 -11.31
CA ILE A 332 -18.85 -20.51 -10.31
C ILE A 332 -19.70 -21.12 -9.20
N SER A 333 -19.89 -22.44 -9.23
CA SER A 333 -20.70 -23.15 -8.23
C SER A 333 -20.18 -24.57 -8.05
N ASN A 334 -19.50 -24.82 -6.94
CA ASN A 334 -18.86 -26.11 -6.65
C ASN A 334 -19.85 -27.25 -6.34
N THR A 335 -21.12 -26.92 -6.06
CA THR A 335 -22.16 -27.90 -5.73
C THR A 335 -23.48 -27.54 -6.39
N SER A 336 -24.50 -28.41 -6.22
CA SER A 336 -25.89 -28.12 -6.59
C SER A 336 -26.54 -27.02 -5.75
N ASP A 337 -25.89 -26.54 -4.67
CA ASP A 337 -26.43 -25.52 -3.78
C ASP A 337 -25.74 -24.16 -3.98
N VAL A 338 -26.42 -23.28 -4.72
CA VAL A 338 -26.02 -21.89 -5.01
C VAL A 338 -25.92 -21.03 -3.73
N SER A 339 -26.48 -21.47 -2.60
CA SER A 339 -26.47 -20.69 -1.37
C SER A 339 -25.13 -20.68 -0.62
N VAL A 340 -24.19 -21.58 -0.96
CA VAL A 340 -22.86 -21.61 -0.32
C VAL A 340 -22.06 -20.35 -0.62
N ASP A 341 -21.86 -20.02 -1.90
CA ASP A 341 -21.09 -18.83 -2.30
C ASP A 341 -21.72 -17.53 -1.77
N ARG A 342 -23.05 -17.44 -1.80
CA ARG A 342 -23.81 -16.31 -1.24
C ARG A 342 -23.53 -16.08 0.25
N ASN A 343 -23.41 -17.15 1.05
CA ASN A 343 -23.16 -16.99 2.48
C ASN A 343 -21.71 -16.61 2.80
N TYR A 344 -20.74 -16.95 1.93
CA TYR A 344 -19.37 -16.44 2.05
C TYR A 344 -19.30 -14.96 1.66
N MET A 345 -20.00 -14.55 0.60
CA MET A 345 -20.12 -13.13 0.22
C MET A 345 -20.78 -12.32 1.36
N ALA A 346 -21.89 -12.80 1.91
CA ALA A 346 -22.55 -12.15 3.05
C ALA A 346 -21.70 -12.14 4.35
N LEU A 347 -20.86 -13.16 4.55
CA LEU A 347 -19.91 -13.20 5.66
C LEU A 347 -18.81 -12.14 5.49
N ALA A 348 -18.22 -12.06 4.30
CA ALA A 348 -17.28 -11.01 3.94
C ALA A 348 -17.92 -9.61 4.08
N ASP A 349 -19.11 -9.36 3.52
CA ASP A 349 -19.82 -8.09 3.68
C ASP A 349 -20.01 -7.71 5.17
N THR A 350 -20.28 -8.70 6.03
CA THR A 350 -20.48 -8.48 7.47
C THR A 350 -19.15 -8.25 8.22
N ILE A 351 -18.06 -8.90 7.80
CA ILE A 351 -16.69 -8.65 8.32
C ILE A 351 -16.23 -7.24 7.91
N ASN A 352 -16.39 -6.87 6.64
CA ASN A 352 -16.09 -5.53 6.14
C ASN A 352 -16.91 -4.46 6.89
N LEU A 353 -18.19 -4.71 7.16
CA LEU A 353 -19.03 -3.82 7.97
C LEU A 353 -18.50 -3.68 9.41
N ALA A 354 -17.99 -4.76 10.02
CA ALA A 354 -17.34 -4.66 11.34
C ALA A 354 -16.10 -3.75 11.28
N TYR A 355 -15.26 -3.89 10.25
CA TYR A 355 -14.11 -3.00 10.04
C TYR A 355 -14.51 -1.54 9.80
N GLN A 356 -15.58 -1.28 9.05
CA GLN A 356 -16.11 0.08 8.87
C GLN A 356 -16.60 0.69 10.19
N VAL A 357 -17.29 -0.10 11.03
CA VAL A 357 -17.70 0.33 12.37
C VAL A 357 -16.48 0.58 13.27
N ILE A 358 -15.45 -0.26 13.21
CA ILE A 358 -14.19 -0.04 13.94
C ILE A 358 -13.49 1.25 13.48
N ALA A 359 -13.46 1.53 12.17
CA ALA A 359 -12.87 2.76 11.63
C ALA A 359 -13.66 4.02 12.06
N GLN A 360 -14.99 3.92 12.18
CA GLN A 360 -15.86 5.04 12.56
C GLN A 360 -15.88 5.31 14.07
N TYR A 361 -15.84 4.26 14.91
CA TYR A 361 -16.04 4.35 16.37
C TYR A 361 -14.79 4.01 17.21
N GLY A 362 -13.69 3.61 16.57
CA GLY A 362 -12.37 3.43 17.20
C GLY A 362 -12.25 2.22 18.13
N GLU A 363 -11.35 2.33 19.11
CA GLU A 363 -10.96 1.23 20.01
C GLU A 363 -12.13 0.63 20.80
N GLY A 364 -13.17 1.42 21.13
CA GLY A 364 -14.37 0.90 21.81
C GLY A 364 -15.12 -0.13 20.97
N ALA A 365 -15.29 0.14 19.67
CA ALA A 365 -15.86 -0.81 18.72
C ALA A 365 -14.94 -2.01 18.48
N ARG A 366 -13.61 -1.78 18.38
CA ARG A 366 -12.62 -2.86 18.23
C ARG A 366 -12.72 -3.86 19.38
N ALA A 367 -12.69 -3.38 20.62
CA ALA A 367 -12.79 -4.22 21.81
C ALA A 367 -14.14 -4.94 21.93
N TYR A 368 -15.25 -4.30 21.55
CA TYR A 368 -16.58 -4.91 21.60
C TYR A 368 -16.77 -6.01 20.52
N LEU A 369 -16.20 -5.81 19.33
CA LEU A 369 -16.39 -6.72 18.19
C LEU A 369 -15.35 -7.84 18.12
N ALA A 370 -14.17 -7.68 18.75
CA ALA A 370 -13.00 -8.57 18.63
C ALA A 370 -13.32 -10.07 18.52
N ASP A 371 -13.93 -10.68 19.54
CA ASP A 371 -14.18 -12.13 19.58
C ASP A 371 -15.16 -12.59 18.48
N SER A 372 -16.15 -11.75 18.14
CA SER A 372 -17.12 -12.06 17.08
C SER A 372 -16.52 -11.88 15.68
N LEU A 373 -15.62 -10.91 15.53
CA LEU A 373 -14.91 -10.62 14.29
C LEU A 373 -13.88 -11.72 13.99
N GLN A 374 -12.94 -11.97 14.91
CA GLN A 374 -11.92 -13.02 14.81
C GLN A 374 -12.54 -14.37 14.44
N LYS A 375 -13.60 -14.78 15.15
CA LYS A 375 -14.31 -16.05 14.88
C LYS A 375 -14.96 -16.08 13.49
N SER A 376 -15.39 -14.94 12.98
CA SER A 376 -16.00 -14.83 11.65
C SER A 376 -14.95 -14.89 10.55
N GLU A 377 -13.80 -14.26 10.75
CA GLU A 377 -12.63 -14.30 9.87
C GLU A 377 -11.96 -15.69 9.85
N ASP A 378 -11.89 -16.39 10.99
CA ASP A 378 -11.42 -17.78 11.07
C ASP A 378 -12.32 -18.72 10.27
N ILE A 379 -13.64 -18.56 10.40
CA ILE A 379 -14.63 -19.31 9.60
C ILE A 379 -14.50 -18.93 8.12
N PHE A 380 -14.35 -17.65 7.80
CA PHE A 380 -14.16 -17.20 6.42
C PHE A 380 -12.88 -17.77 5.80
N THR A 381 -11.76 -17.83 6.54
CA THR A 381 -10.43 -18.19 6.05
C THR A 381 -10.22 -19.70 5.93
N TYR A 382 -10.72 -20.48 6.91
CA TYR A 382 -10.36 -21.89 7.04
C TYR A 382 -11.47 -22.88 6.69
N TYR A 383 -12.75 -22.48 6.69
CA TYR A 383 -13.82 -23.42 6.38
C TYR A 383 -13.85 -23.68 4.87
N THR A 384 -14.21 -24.91 4.50
CA THR A 384 -14.18 -25.35 3.10
C THR A 384 -15.59 -25.48 2.53
N TYR A 385 -15.70 -25.38 1.20
CA TYR A 385 -16.98 -25.33 0.49
C TYR A 385 -17.67 -26.71 0.33
N SER A 386 -17.43 -27.66 1.23
CA SER A 386 -17.98 -29.03 1.15
C SER A 386 -18.70 -29.45 2.44
N GLY A 387 -19.82 -30.17 2.26
CA GLY A 387 -20.51 -30.88 3.32
C GLY A 387 -21.13 -30.01 4.44
N SER A 388 -21.02 -30.50 5.67
CA SER A 388 -21.76 -30.02 6.85
C SER A 388 -21.28 -28.68 7.44
N GLN A 389 -20.23 -28.08 6.88
CA GLN A 389 -19.64 -26.83 7.39
C GLN A 389 -20.35 -25.56 6.90
N TYR A 390 -21.03 -25.61 5.76
CA TYR A 390 -21.73 -24.46 5.16
C TYR A 390 -22.70 -23.71 6.12
N PRO A 391 -23.51 -24.37 6.96
CA PRO A 391 -24.35 -23.69 7.96
C PRO A 391 -23.56 -22.86 8.99
N ALA A 392 -22.27 -23.11 9.18
CA ALA A 392 -21.42 -22.31 10.07
C ALA A 392 -21.16 -20.90 9.51
N CYS A 393 -20.87 -20.76 8.21
CA CYS A 393 -20.70 -19.45 7.57
C CYS A 393 -21.98 -18.60 7.69
N ARG A 394 -23.14 -19.25 7.51
CA ARG A 394 -24.44 -18.62 7.73
C ARG A 394 -24.60 -18.09 9.16
N LYS A 395 -24.36 -18.95 10.15
CA LYS A 395 -24.45 -18.59 11.57
C LYS A 395 -23.41 -17.53 11.95
N ALA A 396 -22.24 -17.53 11.33
CA ALA A 396 -21.20 -16.52 11.57
C ALA A 396 -21.69 -15.13 11.19
N TYR A 397 -22.15 -14.92 9.94
CA TYR A 397 -22.63 -13.61 9.52
C TYR A 397 -23.92 -13.20 10.25
N GLU A 398 -24.84 -14.15 10.52
CA GLU A 398 -26.04 -13.88 11.31
C GLU A 398 -25.71 -13.44 12.75
N ASN A 399 -24.66 -14.00 13.36
CA ASN A 399 -24.23 -13.65 14.72
C ASN A 399 -23.42 -12.35 14.74
N LEU A 400 -22.41 -12.19 13.89
CA LEU A 400 -21.63 -10.94 13.79
C LEU A 400 -22.55 -9.76 13.45
N GLY A 401 -23.50 -9.93 12.52
CA GLY A 401 -24.50 -8.90 12.22
C GLY A 401 -25.44 -8.59 13.38
N LYS A 402 -25.70 -9.53 14.31
CA LYS A 402 -26.39 -9.22 15.58
C LYS A 402 -25.49 -8.44 16.53
N THR A 403 -24.22 -8.82 16.68
CA THR A 403 -23.24 -8.11 17.51
C THR A 403 -23.05 -6.66 17.03
N ILE A 404 -22.90 -6.44 15.72
CA ILE A 404 -22.83 -5.11 15.10
C ILE A 404 -24.11 -4.31 15.37
N ARG A 405 -25.30 -4.90 15.16
CA ARG A 405 -26.56 -4.20 15.45
C ARG A 405 -26.74 -3.88 16.93
N ALA A 406 -26.29 -4.75 17.84
CA ALA A 406 -26.31 -4.49 19.28
C ALA A 406 -25.39 -3.31 19.65
N PHE A 407 -24.19 -3.25 19.06
CA PHE A 407 -23.29 -2.11 19.18
C PHE A 407 -23.89 -0.82 18.60
N LEU A 408 -24.51 -0.86 17.42
CA LEU A 408 -25.06 0.34 16.77
C LEU A 408 -26.40 0.82 17.38
N ALA A 409 -27.14 -0.05 18.08
CA ALA A 409 -28.35 0.32 18.80
C ALA A 409 -28.05 1.09 20.10
N ASP A 410 -26.91 0.81 20.71
CA ASP A 410 -26.33 1.61 21.80
C ASP A 410 -24.80 1.74 21.58
N PRO A 411 -24.36 2.69 20.73
CA PRO A 411 -22.93 2.95 20.51
C PRO A 411 -22.23 3.48 21.77
N VAL A 412 -22.99 3.71 22.84
CA VAL A 412 -22.57 4.25 24.12
C VAL A 412 -22.77 3.20 25.21
N ALA A 413 -22.15 2.03 25.01
CA ALA A 413 -21.59 1.24 26.10
C ALA A 413 -20.38 1.95 26.77
N ASN A 414 -20.53 3.27 26.94
CA ASN A 414 -19.65 4.32 27.43
C ASN A 414 -18.35 4.56 26.62
N ALA A 415 -18.23 5.80 26.12
CA ALA A 415 -16.93 6.46 26.03
C ALA A 415 -16.23 6.31 27.39
N ILE A 416 -14.90 6.11 27.38
CA ILE A 416 -14.05 5.83 28.55
C ILE A 416 -14.52 6.61 29.79
N HIS A 417 -15.35 5.97 30.61
CA HIS A 417 -15.63 6.46 31.94
C HIS A 417 -14.53 5.91 32.82
N ASP A 418 -13.55 6.77 33.10
CA ASP A 418 -12.95 6.77 34.43
C ASP A 418 -14.12 6.84 35.41
N VAL A 419 -14.41 5.71 36.06
CA VAL A 419 -15.44 5.64 37.10
C VAL A 419 -14.88 6.39 38.31
N VAL A 420 -15.09 7.71 38.31
CA VAL A 420 -14.95 8.52 39.52
C VAL A 420 -15.92 7.91 40.52
N VAL A 421 -15.36 7.39 41.61
CA VAL A 421 -16.13 6.82 42.71
C VAL A 421 -16.93 7.95 43.34
N SER A 422 -18.23 8.02 43.04
CA SER A 422 -19.16 8.80 43.84
C SER A 422 -19.44 8.04 45.13
N ASP A 423 -18.71 8.41 46.17
CA ASP A 423 -19.06 8.05 47.54
C ASP A 423 -20.38 8.72 47.91
N GLU A 424 -21.49 7.97 47.84
CA GLU A 424 -22.67 8.23 48.68
C GLU A 424 -23.63 7.02 48.75
N THR A 425 -23.47 6.19 49.79
CA THR A 425 -24.53 5.39 50.48
C THR A 425 -25.33 4.34 49.66
N ARG A 426 -25.99 3.30 50.18
CA ARG A 426 -25.93 2.41 51.38
C ARG A 426 -26.63 1.09 50.94
N ASP A 427 -26.39 -0.12 51.46
CA ASP A 427 -25.38 -0.67 52.37
C ASP A 427 -24.95 -2.05 51.81
N ASP A 428 -23.65 -2.33 51.79
CA ASP A 428 -23.02 -3.65 51.49
C ASP A 428 -21.47 -3.52 51.67
N ALA A 429 -21.03 -2.78 52.70
CA ALA A 429 -19.64 -2.31 52.83
C ALA A 429 -18.60 -3.45 52.96
N ASP A 430 -18.96 -4.52 53.67
CA ASP A 430 -18.07 -5.64 54.00
C ASP A 430 -18.19 -6.84 53.04
N ALA A 431 -19.03 -6.76 52.01
CA ALA A 431 -19.13 -7.83 51.03
C ALA A 431 -17.80 -7.97 50.25
N PRO A 432 -17.25 -9.18 50.07
CA PRO A 432 -16.01 -9.36 49.32
C PRO A 432 -16.21 -9.00 47.85
N VAL A 433 -15.19 -8.36 47.26
CA VAL A 433 -15.16 -8.09 45.82
C VAL A 433 -14.87 -9.39 45.09
N VAL A 434 -15.71 -9.73 44.13
CA VAL A 434 -15.56 -10.93 43.27
C VAL A 434 -15.52 -10.51 41.82
N TYR A 435 -14.54 -11.04 41.10
CA TYR A 435 -14.33 -10.79 39.69
C TYR A 435 -14.95 -11.91 38.84
N TYR A 436 -15.50 -11.55 37.70
CA TYR A 436 -15.98 -12.47 36.69
C TYR A 436 -15.52 -12.02 35.30
N SER A 437 -15.23 -12.96 34.42
CA SER A 437 -15.07 -12.71 32.99
C SER A 437 -16.40 -12.33 32.34
N ILE A 438 -16.37 -11.82 31.11
CA ILE A 438 -17.59 -11.37 30.40
C ILE A 438 -18.55 -12.53 30.06
N ASP A 439 -18.05 -13.77 29.95
CA ASP A 439 -18.82 -15.01 29.82
C ASP A 439 -19.30 -15.58 31.16
N GLY A 440 -19.01 -14.91 32.29
CA GLY A 440 -19.56 -15.22 33.61
C GLY A 440 -18.76 -16.22 34.45
N GLN A 441 -17.55 -16.61 34.03
CA GLN A 441 -16.67 -17.43 34.87
C GLN A 441 -16.06 -16.61 36.01
N ARG A 442 -15.96 -17.19 37.20
CA ARG A 442 -15.40 -16.49 38.37
C ARG A 442 -13.87 -16.45 38.29
N LEU A 443 -13.29 -15.25 38.37
CA LEU A 443 -11.85 -15.02 38.37
C LEU A 443 -11.32 -14.85 39.80
N THR A 444 -10.10 -15.31 40.05
CA THR A 444 -9.37 -15.11 41.33
C THR A 444 -8.79 -13.70 41.47
N GLN A 445 -8.45 -13.07 40.34
CA GLN A 445 -7.94 -11.70 40.26
C GLN A 445 -8.39 -11.07 38.93
N PRO A 446 -8.39 -9.73 38.78
CA PRO A 446 -8.72 -9.09 37.52
C PRO A 446 -7.73 -9.50 36.42
N GLN A 447 -8.23 -9.77 35.22
CA GLN A 447 -7.42 -10.04 34.03
C GLN A 447 -7.56 -8.87 33.04
N ARG A 448 -6.53 -8.69 32.20
CA ARG A 448 -6.45 -7.61 31.21
C ARG A 448 -7.66 -7.65 30.25
N GLY A 449 -8.32 -6.52 30.04
CA GLY A 449 -9.58 -6.43 29.30
C GLY A 449 -10.79 -6.10 30.20
N ILE A 450 -11.99 -6.46 29.75
CA ILE A 450 -13.25 -6.13 30.46
C ILE A 450 -13.58 -7.22 31.48
N VAL A 451 -13.65 -6.83 32.76
CA VAL A 451 -13.99 -7.67 33.91
C VAL A 451 -15.30 -7.19 34.52
N ILE A 452 -16.19 -8.12 34.85
CA ILE A 452 -17.40 -7.85 35.64
C ILE A 452 -17.02 -7.93 37.12
N VAL A 453 -17.24 -6.86 37.87
CA VAL A 453 -16.94 -6.74 39.29
C VAL A 453 -18.24 -6.79 40.07
N LYS A 454 -18.30 -7.63 41.10
CA LYS A 454 -19.44 -7.74 42.00
C LYS A 454 -19.01 -7.51 43.44
N LYS A 455 -19.69 -6.61 44.15
CA LYS A 455 -19.53 -6.40 45.60
C LYS A 455 -20.93 -6.38 46.22
N GLY A 456 -21.25 -7.45 46.97
CA GLY A 456 -22.59 -7.67 47.51
C GLY A 456 -23.63 -7.74 46.39
N ARG A 457 -24.63 -6.85 46.45
CA ARG A 457 -25.67 -6.69 45.42
C ARG A 457 -25.24 -5.79 44.26
N LYS A 458 -24.20 -4.95 44.42
CA LYS A 458 -23.72 -4.07 43.35
C LYS A 458 -22.88 -4.85 42.33
N THR A 459 -23.16 -4.66 41.04
CA THR A 459 -22.41 -5.26 39.92
C THR A 459 -22.09 -4.17 38.91
N TRP A 460 -20.84 -4.07 38.47
CA TRP A 460 -20.38 -3.10 37.47
C TRP A 460 -19.33 -3.72 36.53
N LYS A 461 -19.01 -3.03 35.43
CA LYS A 461 -17.92 -3.41 34.52
C LYS A 461 -16.69 -2.56 34.83
N MET A 462 -15.51 -3.15 34.71
CA MET A 462 -14.21 -2.51 34.93
C MET A 462 -13.26 -2.96 33.83
N THR A 463 -12.51 -2.03 33.24
CA THR A 463 -11.48 -2.35 32.25
C THR A 463 -10.11 -2.34 32.92
N VAL A 464 -9.41 -3.48 32.86
CA VAL A 464 -8.05 -3.65 33.39
C VAL A 464 -7.06 -3.44 32.23
N ARG A 465 -6.14 -2.48 32.38
CA ARG A 465 -5.15 -2.11 31.35
C ARG A 465 -3.90 -2.99 31.36
#